data_AF-A0A6H1ZXG0-F1
#
_entry.id   AF-A0A6H1ZXG0-F1
#
_cell.length_a   1.000
_cell.length_b   1.000
_cell.length_c   1.000
_cell.angle_alpha   90.00
_cell.angle_beta   90.00
_cell.angle_gamma   90.00
#
_symmetry.space_group_name_H-M   'P 1'
#
loop_
_entity.id
_entity.type
_entity.pdbx_description
1 polymer ?
#
loop_
_entity_poly.entity_id
_entity_poly.type
_entity_poly.pdbx_seq_one_letter_code
_entity_poly.pdbx_strand_id
1 'polypeptide(L)'
;MVDALLKPIQKARIHNIAVSSGADFLATDLSPSKPPTLFRVMISVDTATRFSAYLIFNGADVVISHFNQGIDLVANCLYIFDILVGSLDTINFIVDDDVTINDFTVQEITAGTQ
;
A
#
# COMPACT_ATOMS: atom_id res chain seq x y z
N MET A 1 -5.38 -29.14 6.99
CA MET A 1 -5.65 -27.75 6.56
C MET A 1 -4.38 -26.90 6.73
N VAL A 2 -3.43 -26.99 5.78
CA VAL A 2 -2.16 -26.23 5.83
C VAL A 2 -2.07 -25.22 4.67
N ASP A 3 -2.84 -25.43 3.60
CA ASP A 3 -2.75 -24.65 2.35
C ASP A 3 -3.24 -23.19 2.46
N ALA A 4 -4.10 -22.87 3.43
CA ALA A 4 -4.58 -21.51 3.66
C ALA A 4 -3.54 -20.60 4.35
N LEU A 5 -2.49 -21.19 4.96
CA LEU A 5 -1.38 -20.45 5.58
C LEU A 5 -0.29 -20.08 4.57
N LEU A 6 -0.36 -20.61 3.34
CA LEU A 6 0.69 -20.51 2.33
C LEU A 6 0.33 -19.58 1.14
N LYS A 7 -0.78 -18.85 1.21
CA LYS A 7 -1.21 -17.93 0.14
C LYS A 7 -1.21 -16.49 0.64
N PRO A 8 -0.58 -15.55 -0.10
CA PRO A 8 -0.75 -14.12 0.14
C PRO A 8 -2.23 -13.74 0.21
N ILE A 9 -2.60 -12.89 1.16
CA ILE A 9 -3.97 -12.39 1.29
C ILE A 9 -4.05 -11.05 0.54
N GLN A 10 -4.88 -10.95 -0.50
CA GLN A 10 -5.09 -9.67 -1.19
C GLN A 10 -5.90 -8.72 -0.29
N LYS A 11 -5.30 -7.61 0.10
CA LYS A 11 -5.91 -6.59 0.97
C LYS A 11 -6.57 -5.46 0.19
N ALA A 12 -6.00 -5.09 -0.95
CA ALA A 12 -6.55 -4.11 -1.87
C ALA A 12 -6.16 -4.45 -3.31
N ARG A 13 -7.01 -4.08 -4.26
CA ARG A 13 -6.70 -4.08 -5.70
C ARG A 13 -7.49 -2.97 -6.39
N ILE A 14 -6.78 -2.10 -7.10
CA ILE A 14 -7.33 -1.00 -7.89
C ILE A 14 -6.73 -1.10 -9.29
N HIS A 15 -7.52 -0.80 -10.31
CA HIS A 15 -7.07 -0.76 -11.70
C HIS A 15 -7.83 0.33 -12.45
N ASN A 16 -7.09 1.18 -13.15
CA ASN A 16 -7.62 2.28 -13.97
C ASN A 16 -8.60 3.20 -13.21
N ILE A 17 -8.19 3.69 -12.03
CA ILE A 17 -8.99 4.61 -11.20
C ILE A 17 -8.25 5.94 -11.05
N ALA A 18 -8.95 7.03 -11.31
CA ALA A 18 -8.48 8.38 -11.03
C ALA A 18 -8.54 8.65 -9.53
N VAL A 19 -7.47 9.24 -8.99
CA VAL A 19 -7.32 9.59 -7.59
C VAL A 19 -6.83 11.02 -7.47
N SER A 20 -7.28 11.73 -6.44
CA SER A 20 -6.91 13.12 -6.21
C SER A 20 -5.67 13.25 -5.34
N SER A 21 -4.87 14.28 -5.61
CA SER A 21 -3.71 14.65 -4.80
C SER A 21 -4.07 14.82 -3.32
N GLY A 22 -3.23 14.28 -2.44
CA GLY A 22 -3.31 14.45 -0.99
C GLY A 22 -4.48 13.77 -0.30
N ALA A 23 -5.32 13.04 -1.03
CA ALA A 23 -6.43 12.27 -0.48
C ALA A 23 -6.10 10.78 -0.38
N ASP A 24 -6.63 10.13 0.66
CA ASP A 24 -6.63 8.68 0.76
C ASP A 24 -7.36 8.09 -0.43
N PHE A 25 -6.68 7.23 -1.20
CA PHE A 25 -7.30 6.64 -2.38
C PHE A 25 -7.94 5.26 -2.13
N LEU A 26 -7.79 4.68 -0.94
CA LEU A 26 -8.61 3.54 -0.51
C LEU A 26 -9.82 4.03 0.28
N ALA A 27 -10.98 3.45 0.02
CA ALA A 27 -12.21 3.77 0.74
C ALA A 27 -12.17 3.41 2.24
N THR A 28 -11.30 2.47 2.62
CA THR A 28 -11.10 2.02 4.00
C THR A 28 -9.63 1.72 4.23
N ASP A 29 -9.11 2.12 5.39
CA ASP A 29 -7.75 1.78 5.78
C ASP A 29 -7.57 0.25 5.88
N LEU A 30 -6.39 -0.20 5.51
CA LEU A 30 -6.02 -1.60 5.62
C LEU A 30 -5.46 -1.89 7.00
N SER A 31 -5.94 -2.95 7.63
CA SER A 31 -5.38 -3.50 8.87
C SER A 31 -4.79 -4.89 8.63
N PRO A 32 -3.74 -5.31 9.35
CA PRO A 32 -3.18 -6.63 9.19
C PRO A 32 -4.13 -7.69 9.74
N SER A 33 -4.24 -8.81 9.02
CA SER A 33 -5.08 -9.94 9.45
C SER A 33 -4.37 -10.77 10.53
N LYS A 34 -3.04 -10.89 10.44
CA LYS A 34 -2.19 -11.61 11.40
C LYS A 34 -0.90 -10.85 11.70
N PRO A 35 -0.96 -9.79 12.52
CA PRO A 35 0.21 -9.00 12.88
C PRO A 35 1.21 -9.78 13.76
N PRO A 36 2.53 -9.50 13.67
CA PRO A 36 3.16 -8.65 12.66
C PRO A 36 3.19 -9.33 11.29
N THR A 37 2.98 -8.56 10.23
CA THR A 37 2.97 -9.07 8.85
C THR A 37 3.66 -8.10 7.90
N LEU A 38 3.97 -8.56 6.68
CA LEU A 38 4.51 -7.74 5.61
C LEU A 38 3.40 -7.43 4.61
N PHE A 39 3.18 -6.16 4.32
CA PHE A 39 2.38 -5.76 3.17
C PHE A 39 3.31 -5.51 1.99
N ARG A 40 3.13 -6.28 0.93
CA ARG A 40 3.73 -6.02 -0.38
C ARG A 40 2.78 -5.18 -1.20
N VAL A 41 3.23 -3.97 -1.53
CA VAL A 41 2.49 -2.95 -2.26
C VAL A 41 3.06 -2.86 -3.66
N MET A 42 2.22 -3.04 -4.67
CA MET A 42 2.57 -2.88 -6.07
C MET A 42 1.78 -1.71 -6.63
N ILE A 43 2.43 -0.80 -7.36
CA ILE A 43 1.77 0.38 -7.93
C ILE A 43 2.37 0.80 -9.28
N SER A 44 1.51 1.21 -10.20
CA SER A 44 1.82 1.91 -11.44
C SER A 44 0.82 3.06 -11.63
N VAL A 45 1.31 4.21 -12.06
CA VAL A 45 0.55 5.46 -12.23
C VAL A 45 0.74 6.00 -13.64
N ASP A 46 -0.23 6.70 -14.19
CA ASP A 46 -0.17 7.27 -15.55
C ASP A 46 0.73 8.51 -15.67
N THR A 47 0.94 9.20 -14.55
CA THR A 47 1.67 10.45 -14.41
C THR A 47 2.69 10.31 -13.28
N ALA A 48 3.85 10.95 -13.42
CA ALA A 48 4.86 10.92 -12.37
C ALA A 48 4.31 11.60 -11.10
N THR A 49 4.47 10.95 -9.95
CA THR A 49 4.00 11.47 -8.65
C THR A 49 4.74 10.77 -7.52
N ARG A 50 4.87 11.43 -6.37
CA ARG A 50 5.38 10.82 -5.16
C ARG A 50 4.30 10.00 -4.49
N PHE A 51 4.61 8.72 -4.33
CA PHE A 51 3.76 7.77 -3.65
C PHE A 51 4.12 7.67 -2.15
N SER A 52 3.13 7.77 -1.28
CA SER A 52 3.32 7.67 0.17
C SER A 52 2.24 6.83 0.83
N ALA A 53 2.54 6.31 2.02
CA ALA A 53 1.55 5.71 2.91
C ALA A 53 1.22 6.67 4.05
N TYR A 54 -0.07 6.85 4.32
CA TYR A 54 -0.55 7.39 5.58
C TYR A 54 -0.71 6.22 6.55
N LEU A 55 0.12 6.19 7.58
CA LEU A 55 0.15 5.12 8.58
C LEU A 55 -0.36 5.68 9.91
N ILE A 56 -1.40 5.08 10.47
CA ILE A 56 -1.72 5.24 11.88
C ILE A 56 -0.94 4.16 12.63
N PHE A 57 0.16 4.55 13.25
CA PHE A 57 1.04 3.67 14.00
C PHE A 57 0.56 3.53 15.45
N ASN A 58 0.52 2.30 15.95
CA ASN A 58 0.03 1.98 17.31
C ASN A 58 -1.36 2.57 17.64
N GLY A 59 -2.19 2.81 16.63
CA GLY A 59 -3.54 3.38 16.79
C GLY A 59 -3.61 4.85 17.22
N ALA A 60 -2.50 5.58 17.21
CA ALA A 60 -2.47 6.98 17.68
C ALA A 60 -1.58 7.91 16.84
N ASP A 61 -0.41 7.43 16.41
CA ASP A 61 0.58 8.27 15.75
C ASP A 61 0.35 8.28 14.24
N VAL A 62 0.05 9.44 13.69
CA VAL A 62 -0.03 9.62 12.25
C VAL A 62 1.37 9.84 11.70
N VAL A 63 1.80 8.96 10.79
CA VAL A 63 3.09 9.06 10.10
C VAL A 63 2.86 8.99 8.59
N ILE A 64 3.43 9.94 7.86
CA ILE A 64 3.52 9.85 6.41
C ILE A 64 4.86 9.20 6.05
N SER A 65 4.80 8.03 5.44
CA SER A 65 5.97 7.31 4.96
C SER A 65 6.09 7.48 3.46
N HIS A 66 7.13 8.17 3.01
CA HIS A 66 7.40 8.36 1.59
C HIS A 66 8.09 7.12 1.01
N PHE A 67 7.48 6.51 -0.01
CA PHE A 67 8.14 5.46 -0.77
C PHE A 67 9.17 6.07 -1.73
N ASN A 68 10.10 5.24 -2.21
CA ASN A 68 11.14 5.66 -3.16
C ASN A 68 11.96 6.89 -2.70
N GLN A 69 12.27 6.99 -1.41
CA GLN A 69 12.97 8.14 -0.81
C GLN A 69 12.24 9.48 -1.00
N GLY A 70 10.93 9.47 -1.28
CA GLY A 70 10.15 10.66 -1.62
C GLY A 70 10.45 11.23 -3.01
N ILE A 71 11.07 10.45 -3.90
CA ILE A 71 11.22 10.79 -5.31
C ILE A 71 10.00 10.26 -6.07
N ASP A 72 9.54 11.04 -7.05
CA ASP A 72 8.45 10.66 -7.92
C ASP A 72 8.68 9.29 -8.56
N LEU A 73 7.61 8.51 -8.59
CA LEU A 73 7.54 7.32 -9.42
C LEU A 73 7.54 7.76 -10.89
N VAL A 74 8.26 7.03 -11.74
CA VAL A 74 8.20 7.27 -13.18
C VAL A 74 6.84 6.80 -13.70
N ALA A 75 6.20 7.63 -14.51
CA ALA A 75 4.94 7.30 -15.17
C ALA A 75 5.04 5.96 -15.94
N ASN A 76 3.97 5.16 -15.86
CA ASN A 76 3.80 3.88 -16.52
C ASN A 76 4.86 2.82 -16.15
N CYS A 77 5.50 2.95 -14.99
CA CYS A 77 6.41 1.96 -14.43
C CYS A 77 5.78 1.28 -13.21
N LEU A 78 5.96 -0.05 -13.11
CA LEU A 78 5.51 -0.81 -11.94
C LEU A 78 6.59 -0.81 -10.87
N TYR A 79 6.23 -0.35 -9.67
CA TYR A 79 7.06 -0.40 -8.48
C TYR A 79 6.52 -1.41 -7.49
N ILE A 80 7.42 -2.00 -6.69
CA ILE A 80 7.08 -2.89 -5.58
C ILE A 80 7.77 -2.39 -4.31
N PHE A 81 7.00 -2.24 -3.25
CA PHE A 81 7.46 -1.84 -1.93
C PHE A 81 6.99 -2.86 -0.89
N ASP A 82 7.79 -3.08 0.14
CA ASP A 82 7.44 -3.94 1.27
C ASP A 82 7.41 -3.07 2.55
N ILE A 83 6.34 -3.18 3.34
CA ILE A 83 6.17 -2.47 4.61
C ILE A 83 5.75 -3.44 5.72
N LEU A 84 6.40 -3.34 6.89
CA LEU A 84 6.00 -4.11 8.08
C LEU A 84 4.82 -3.43 8.76
N VAL A 85 3.82 -4.21 9.16
CA VAL A 85 2.58 -3.72 9.76
C VAL A 85 2.31 -4.47 11.06
N GLY A 86 2.20 -3.71 12.17
CA GLY A 86 1.94 -4.16 13.53
C GLY A 86 0.45 -4.20 13.88
N SER A 87 0.13 -4.71 15.08
CA SER A 87 -1.25 -5.13 15.42
C SER A 87 -2.29 -4.03 15.55
N LEU A 88 -1.86 -2.78 15.74
CA LEU A 88 -2.72 -1.61 15.85
C LEU A 88 -2.51 -0.65 14.68
N ASP A 89 -1.73 -1.06 13.69
CA ASP A 89 -1.42 -0.22 12.56
C ASP A 89 -2.54 -0.27 11.53
N THR A 90 -2.94 0.89 11.02
CA THR A 90 -3.77 1.00 9.82
C THR A 90 -3.02 1.79 8.77
N ILE A 91 -3.20 1.41 7.51
CA ILE A 91 -2.50 2.02 6.39
C ILE A 91 -3.48 2.40 5.29
N ASN A 92 -3.32 3.62 4.80
CA ASN A 92 -3.88 4.09 3.55
C ASN A 92 -2.77 4.72 2.72
N PHE A 93 -3.09 5.14 1.51
CA PHE A 93 -2.11 5.57 0.54
C PHE A 93 -2.53 6.86 -0.13
N ILE A 94 -1.53 7.69 -0.40
CA ILE A 94 -1.69 9.00 -1.01
C ILE A 94 -0.66 9.17 -2.14
N VAL A 95 -1.05 10.01 -3.09
CA VAL A 95 -0.20 10.57 -4.14
C VAL A 95 -0.21 12.09 -4.00
N ASP A 96 0.80 12.78 -4.51
CA ASP A 96 0.87 14.25 -4.40
C ASP A 96 0.48 15.01 -5.66
N ASP A 97 0.08 14.30 -6.72
CA ASP A 97 -0.58 14.85 -7.91
C ASP A 97 -1.87 14.09 -8.22
N ASP A 98 -2.78 14.73 -8.97
CA ASP A 98 -3.95 14.06 -9.53
C ASP A 98 -3.49 13.08 -10.62
N VAL A 99 -3.71 11.78 -10.42
CA VAL A 99 -3.24 10.73 -11.33
C VAL A 99 -4.29 9.66 -11.56
N THR A 100 -4.11 8.86 -12.62
CA THR A 100 -4.77 7.56 -12.74
C THR A 100 -3.83 6.47 -12.21
N ILE A 101 -4.30 5.71 -11.24
CA ILE A 101 -3.66 4.46 -10.85
C ILE A 101 -3.94 3.43 -11.95
N ASN A 102 -2.91 3.09 -12.73
CA ASN A 102 -2.98 2.05 -13.75
C ASN A 102 -3.21 0.69 -13.10
N ASP A 103 -2.36 0.33 -12.14
CA ASP A 103 -2.44 -0.91 -11.38
C ASP A 103 -1.99 -0.67 -9.94
N PHE A 104 -2.76 -1.15 -8.98
CA PHE A 104 -2.38 -1.16 -7.58
C PHE A 104 -2.83 -2.45 -6.90
N THR A 105 -1.96 -3.05 -6.10
CA THR A 105 -2.28 -4.26 -5.34
C THR A 105 -1.53 -4.25 -4.03
N VAL A 106 -2.24 -4.58 -2.94
CA VAL A 106 -1.62 -4.86 -1.63
C VAL A 106 -1.84 -6.31 -1.29
N GLN A 107 -0.76 -7.02 -1.01
CA GLN A 107 -0.77 -8.40 -0.52
C GLN A 107 -0.18 -8.46 0.88
N GLU A 108 -0.91 -9.07 1.82
CA GLU A 108 -0.40 -9.44 3.13
C GLU A 108 0.33 -10.78 3.02
N ILE A 109 1.65 -10.75 3.26
CA ILE A 109 2.55 -11.88 3.28
C ILE A 109 2.76 -12.29 4.74
N THR A 110 2.38 -13.52 5.07
CA THR A 110 2.57 -14.09 6.42
C THR A 110 3.85 -14.94 6.46
N ALA A 111 4.35 -15.26 7.65
CA ALA A 111 5.62 -15.97 7.85
C ALA A 111 5.76 -17.32 7.11
N GLY A 112 4.67 -17.91 6.61
CA GLY A 112 4.70 -19.13 5.79
C GLY A 112 4.82 -18.90 4.27
N THR A 113 4.92 -17.64 3.81
CA THR A 113 4.71 -17.27 2.38
C THR A 113 5.78 -16.38 1.76
N GLN A 114 6.91 -16.16 2.44
CA GLN A 114 8.01 -15.35 1.91
C GLN A 114 8.77 -16.04 0.78
#